data_AF-A0A2U1LTG0-F1
#
_entry.id   AF-A0A2U1LTG0-F1
#
_cell.length_a   1.000
_cell.length_b   1.000
_cell.length_c   1.000
_cell.angle_alpha   90.00
_cell.angle_beta   90.00
_cell.angle_gamma   90.00
#
_symmetry.space_group_name_H-M   'P 1'
#
loop_
_entity.id
_entity.type
_entity.pdbx_description
1 polymer ?
#
loop_
_entity_poly.entity_id
_entity_poly.type
_entity_poly.pdbx_seq_one_letter_code
_entity_poly.pdbx_strand_id
1 'polypeptide(L)'
;MADTPNINELREACGSDKLCHVFTFLESQDMTEDEGFLIRMGDESTKLRAKLDKRNDTIDEAWSFGPSNEVAKAGEDCLVESQVRDHRRLDLMAQLLLLTREGIEEKKAHIEKIKAIQMQKRARRS
;
A
#
# COMPACT_ATOMS: atom_id res chain seq x y z
N MET A 1 -12.06 11.69 36.08
CA MET A 1 -12.22 11.02 34.78
C MET A 1 -10.83 10.63 34.30
N ALA A 2 -10.65 9.47 33.68
CA ALA A 2 -9.34 9.11 33.11
C ALA A 2 -9.00 10.11 32.00
N ASP A 3 -7.78 10.62 32.00
CA ASP A 3 -7.29 11.53 30.97
C ASP A 3 -7.12 10.73 29.66
N THR A 4 -7.94 11.05 28.66
CA THR A 4 -8.07 10.28 27.40
C THR A 4 -8.03 11.20 26.18
N PRO A 5 -6.95 11.99 26.00
CA PRO A 5 -6.87 13.04 24.99
C PRO A 5 -7.15 12.51 23.57
N ASN A 6 -6.54 11.40 23.17
CA ASN A 6 -6.74 10.83 21.83
C ASN A 6 -8.19 10.38 21.59
N ILE A 7 -8.87 9.83 22.60
CA ILE A 7 -10.28 9.43 22.46
C ILE A 7 -11.16 10.67 22.39
N ASN A 8 -10.84 11.74 23.12
CA ASN A 8 -11.58 12.99 23.06
C ASN A 8 -11.44 13.64 21.68
N GLU A 9 -10.24 13.70 21.12
CA GLU A 9 -10.02 14.17 19.74
C GLU A 9 -10.82 13.35 18.73
N LEU A 10 -10.83 12.02 18.85
CA LEU A 10 -11.63 11.17 17.96
C LEU A 10 -13.13 11.35 18.17
N ARG A 11 -13.60 11.61 19.40
CA ARG A 11 -15.01 11.93 19.67
C ARG A 11 -15.44 13.22 19.01
N GLU A 12 -14.59 14.24 19.08
CA GLU A 12 -14.81 15.52 18.42
C GLU A 12 -14.83 15.33 16.90
N ALA A 13 -13.85 14.62 16.33
CA ALA A 13 -13.76 14.36 14.90
C ALA A 13 -14.94 13.53 14.36
N CYS A 14 -15.38 12.50 15.08
CA CYS A 14 -16.51 11.66 14.66
C CYS A 14 -17.89 12.22 15.07
N GLY A 15 -17.92 13.29 15.89
CA GLY A 15 -19.16 13.90 16.39
C GLY A 15 -19.99 13.01 17.32
N SER A 16 -19.37 12.07 18.05
CA SER A 16 -20.09 11.09 18.87
C SER A 16 -19.32 10.63 20.11
N ASP A 17 -19.95 10.75 21.29
CA ASP A 17 -19.39 10.23 22.55
C ASP A 17 -19.38 8.69 22.68
N LYS A 18 -20.11 8.00 21.80
CA LYS A 18 -20.20 6.54 21.81
C LYS A 18 -18.91 5.92 21.27
N LEU A 19 -18.19 5.20 22.13
CA LEU A 19 -16.92 4.53 21.79
C LEU A 19 -17.01 3.62 20.55
N CYS A 20 -18.14 2.95 20.32
CA CYS A 20 -18.31 2.14 19.12
C CYS A 20 -18.25 2.97 17.84
N HIS A 21 -18.80 4.20 17.85
CA HIS A 21 -18.70 5.09 16.69
C HIS A 21 -17.28 5.64 16.56
N VAL A 22 -16.64 5.99 17.68
CA VAL A 22 -15.24 6.48 17.72
C VAL A 22 -14.28 5.49 17.08
N PHE A 23 -14.32 4.21 17.48
CA PHE A 23 -13.42 3.21 16.94
C PHE A 23 -13.77 2.80 15.51
N THR A 24 -15.07 2.70 15.16
CA THR A 24 -15.45 2.48 13.76
C THR A 24 -14.99 3.62 12.85
N PHE A 25 -15.04 4.86 13.33
CA PHE A 25 -14.54 6.02 12.60
C PHE A 25 -13.03 5.93 12.36
N LEU A 26 -12.24 5.63 13.39
CA LEU A 26 -10.79 5.47 13.27
C LEU A 26 -10.42 4.38 12.24
N GLU A 27 -10.99 3.18 12.38
CA GLU A 27 -10.75 2.08 11.43
C GLU A 27 -11.14 2.45 9.99
N SER A 28 -12.24 3.20 9.81
CA SER A 28 -12.68 3.65 8.48
C SER A 28 -11.74 4.68 7.87
N GLN A 29 -11.17 5.57 8.69
CA GLN A 29 -10.20 6.55 8.24
C GLN A 29 -8.92 5.84 7.77
N ASP A 30 -8.36 4.95 8.59
CA ASP A 30 -7.14 4.23 8.23
C ASP A 30 -7.34 3.39 6.97
N MET A 31 -8.52 2.76 6.80
CA MET A 31 -8.86 2.07 5.55
C MET A 31 -8.84 3.00 4.34
N THR A 32 -9.39 4.21 4.46
CA THR A 32 -9.40 5.19 3.37
C THR A 32 -7.97 5.64 3.01
N GLU A 33 -7.12 5.81 4.02
CA GLU A 33 -5.70 6.13 3.83
C GLU A 33 -4.95 5.01 3.11
N ASP A 34 -5.21 3.75 3.50
CA ASP A 34 -4.65 2.55 2.85
C ASP A 34 -5.12 2.40 1.40
N GLU A 35 -6.40 2.63 1.10
CA GLU A 35 -6.92 2.63 -0.26
C GLU A 35 -6.22 3.68 -1.14
N GLY A 36 -6.04 4.90 -0.60
CA GLY A 36 -5.28 5.95 -1.26
C GLY A 36 -3.81 5.56 -1.47
N PHE A 37 -3.19 4.88 -0.51
CA PHE A 37 -1.84 4.35 -0.62
C PHE A 37 -1.73 3.29 -1.74
N LEU A 38 -2.68 2.36 -1.82
CA LEU A 38 -2.72 1.33 -2.87
C LEU A 38 -2.76 1.92 -4.28
N ILE A 39 -3.57 2.97 -4.49
CA ILE A 39 -3.65 3.66 -5.79
C ILE A 39 -2.28 4.24 -6.16
N ARG A 40 -1.70 5.06 -5.26
CA ARG A 40 -0.42 5.74 -5.52
C ARG A 40 0.71 4.75 -5.78
N MET A 41 0.81 3.70 -4.96
CA MET A 41 1.86 2.69 -5.11
C MET A 41 1.63 1.76 -6.31
N GLY A 42 0.38 1.50 -6.68
CA GLY A 42 0.02 0.80 -7.90
C GLY A 42 0.48 1.56 -9.16
N ASP A 43 0.27 2.88 -9.18
CA ASP A 43 0.74 3.75 -10.27
C ASP A 43 2.27 3.77 -10.36
N GLU A 44 2.97 3.94 -9.23
CA GLU A 44 4.43 3.91 -9.18
C GLU A 44 5.00 2.55 -9.63
N SER A 45 4.35 1.45 -9.25
CA SER A 45 4.73 0.10 -9.72
C SER A 45 4.57 -0.04 -11.22
N THR A 46 3.50 0.53 -11.78
CA THR A 46 3.23 0.51 -13.23
C THR A 46 4.26 1.34 -14.00
N LYS A 47 4.58 2.55 -13.53
CA LYS A 47 5.63 3.39 -14.13
C LYS A 47 7.00 2.71 -14.10
N LEU A 48 7.35 2.08 -12.98
CA LEU A 48 8.63 1.39 -12.85
C LEU A 48 8.73 0.17 -13.77
N ARG A 49 7.63 -0.57 -13.96
CA ARG A 49 7.56 -1.68 -14.92
C ARG A 49 7.76 -1.18 -16.36
N ALA A 50 7.05 -0.13 -16.77
CA ALA A 50 7.23 0.46 -18.10
C ALA A 50 8.67 0.96 -18.36
N LYS A 51 9.32 1.52 -17.33
CA LYS A 51 10.75 1.91 -17.40
C LYS A 51 11.65 0.70 -17.62
N LEU A 52 11.37 -0.42 -16.96
CA LEU A 52 12.13 -1.67 -17.10
C LEU A 52 11.91 -2.31 -18.48
N ASP A 53 10.67 -2.32 -18.97
CA ASP A 53 10.35 -2.85 -20.30
C ASP A 53 11.14 -2.10 -21.38
N LYS A 54 11.11 -0.76 -21.36
CA LYS A 54 11.92 0.06 -22.28
C LYS A 54 13.43 -0.18 -22.14
N ARG A 55 13.91 -0.45 -20.92
CA ARG A 55 15.32 -0.73 -20.69
C ARG A 55 15.71 -2.09 -21.26
N ASN A 56 14.85 -3.10 -21.18
CA ASN A 56 15.08 -4.39 -21.85
C ASN A 56 15.17 -4.21 -23.37
N ASP A 57 14.28 -3.41 -23.97
CA ASP A 57 14.39 -3.09 -25.41
C ASP A 57 15.75 -2.44 -25.72
N THR A 58 16.23 -1.54 -24.87
CA THR A 58 17.53 -0.87 -25.04
C THR A 58 18.71 -1.86 -24.89
N ILE A 59 18.59 -2.84 -24.00
CA ILE A 59 19.58 -3.92 -23.84
C ILE A 59 19.63 -4.79 -25.09
N ASP A 60 18.48 -5.16 -25.64
CA ASP A 60 18.38 -5.95 -26.87
C ASP A 60 18.96 -5.18 -28.07
N GLU A 61 18.69 -3.87 -28.17
CA GLU A 61 19.33 -2.99 -29.15
C GLU A 61 20.85 -2.96 -28.98
N ALA A 62 21.37 -2.77 -27.75
CA ALA A 62 22.81 -2.76 -27.49
C ALA A 62 23.47 -4.10 -27.86
N TRP A 63 22.83 -5.22 -27.53
CA TRP A 63 23.29 -6.56 -27.88
C TRP A 63 23.38 -6.76 -29.40
N SER A 64 22.47 -6.17 -30.18
CA SER A 64 22.43 -6.29 -31.64
C SER A 64 23.65 -5.72 -32.36
N PHE A 65 24.41 -4.82 -31.73
CA PHE A 65 25.69 -4.31 -32.27
C PHE A 65 26.83 -5.32 -32.23
N GLY A 66 26.65 -6.43 -31.51
CA GLY A 66 27.60 -7.53 -31.40
C GLY A 66 28.76 -7.25 -30.43
N PRO A 67 29.49 -8.31 -30.03
CA PRO A 67 30.50 -8.23 -28.97
C PRO A 67 31.75 -7.44 -29.35
N SER A 68 31.97 -7.16 -30.64
CA SER A 68 33.10 -6.35 -31.11
C SER A 68 32.91 -4.86 -30.90
N ASN A 69 31.68 -4.40 -30.65
CA ASN A 69 31.41 -3.02 -30.30
C ASN A 69 31.55 -2.85 -28.78
N GLU A 70 32.76 -2.52 -28.33
CA GLU A 70 33.12 -2.43 -26.90
C GLU A 70 32.23 -1.43 -26.13
N VAL A 71 31.83 -0.33 -26.76
CA VAL A 71 30.97 0.69 -26.13
C VAL A 71 29.54 0.16 -25.97
N ALA A 72 28.99 -0.50 -26.98
CA ALA A 72 27.68 -1.13 -26.89
C ALA A 72 27.67 -2.22 -25.82
N LYS A 73 28.74 -3.04 -25.75
CA LYS A 73 28.86 -4.09 -24.74
C LYS A 73 28.95 -3.53 -23.31
N ALA A 74 29.77 -2.51 -23.09
CA ALA A 74 29.85 -1.84 -21.79
C ALA A 74 28.51 -1.19 -21.39
N GLY A 75 27.80 -0.62 -22.35
CA GLY A 75 26.45 -0.07 -22.15
C GLY A 75 25.42 -1.13 -21.74
N GLU A 76 25.40 -2.26 -22.45
CA GLU A 76 24.58 -3.44 -22.14
C GLU A 76 24.81 -3.89 -20.69
N ASP A 77 26.06 -4.14 -20.31
CA ASP A 77 26.42 -4.64 -18.97
C ASP A 77 25.99 -3.64 -17.87
N CYS A 78 26.24 -2.35 -18.07
CA CYS A 78 25.79 -1.30 -17.15
C CYS A 78 24.26 -1.26 -16.99
N LEU A 79 23.51 -1.45 -18.09
CA LEU A 79 22.05 -1.46 -18.05
C LEU A 79 21.53 -2.69 -17.30
N VAL A 80 22.08 -3.87 -17.58
CA VAL A 80 21.77 -5.14 -16.89
C VAL A 80 22.02 -5.01 -15.38
N GLU A 81 23.18 -4.48 -14.98
CA GLU A 81 23.50 -4.28 -13.56
C GLU A 81 22.55 -3.28 -12.90
N SER A 82 22.24 -2.17 -13.58
CA SER A 82 21.40 -1.11 -13.02
C SER A 82 19.95 -1.55 -12.78
N GLN A 83 19.43 -2.47 -13.60
CA GLN A 83 18.03 -2.91 -13.51
C GLN A 83 17.75 -3.93 -12.40
N VAL A 84 18.78 -4.61 -11.88
CA VAL A 84 18.64 -5.54 -10.73
C VAL A 84 17.98 -4.86 -9.53
N ARG A 85 18.41 -3.63 -9.22
CA ARG A 85 17.83 -2.85 -8.11
C ARG A 85 16.39 -2.43 -8.39
N ASP A 86 16.08 -2.07 -9.63
CA ASP A 86 14.73 -1.68 -10.04
C ASP A 86 13.76 -2.88 -9.97
N HIS A 87 14.18 -4.09 -10.36
CA HIS A 87 13.39 -5.32 -10.16
C HIS A 87 13.16 -5.62 -8.67
N ARG A 88 14.21 -5.54 -7.85
CA ARG A 88 14.07 -5.73 -6.40
C ARG A 88 13.09 -4.74 -5.77
N ARG A 89 13.08 -3.49 -6.26
CA ARG A 89 12.13 -2.48 -5.84
C ARG A 89 10.68 -2.87 -6.19
N LEU A 90 10.44 -3.43 -7.38
CA LEU A 90 9.11 -3.95 -7.75
C LEU A 90 8.65 -5.08 -6.82
N ASP A 91 9.54 -6.01 -6.46
CA ASP A 91 9.19 -7.12 -5.55
C ASP A 91 8.76 -6.61 -4.17
N LEU A 92 9.47 -5.59 -3.66
CA LEU A 92 9.14 -4.97 -2.38
C LEU A 92 7.83 -4.18 -2.45
N MET A 93 7.59 -3.46 -3.56
CA MET A 93 6.32 -2.77 -3.79
C MET A 93 5.15 -3.77 -3.84
N ALA A 94 5.32 -4.92 -4.50
CA ALA A 94 4.31 -5.96 -4.57
C ALA A 94 3.96 -6.53 -3.19
N GLN A 95 4.97 -6.80 -2.36
CA GLN A 95 4.77 -7.26 -0.98
C GLN A 95 4.04 -6.21 -0.13
N LEU A 96 4.43 -4.94 -0.25
CA LEU A 96 3.80 -3.85 0.50
C LEU A 96 2.33 -3.66 0.08
N LEU A 97 2.03 -3.71 -1.22
CA LEU A 97 0.65 -3.66 -1.73
C LEU A 97 -0.20 -4.84 -1.23
N LEU A 98 0.38 -6.03 -1.11
CA LEU A 98 -0.31 -7.20 -0.55
C LEU A 98 -0.64 -6.98 0.93
N LEU A 99 0.34 -6.60 1.73
CA LEU A 99 0.16 -6.33 3.17
C LEU A 99 -0.89 -5.24 3.41
N THR A 100 -0.90 -4.18 2.61
CA THR A 100 -1.92 -3.12 2.74
C THR A 100 -3.32 -3.66 2.43
N ARG A 101 -3.48 -4.52 1.41
CA ARG A 101 -4.79 -5.15 1.11
C ARG A 101 -5.27 -6.04 2.25
N GLU A 102 -4.38 -6.85 2.81
CA GLU A 102 -4.69 -7.70 3.96
C GLU A 102 -5.10 -6.84 5.18
N GLY A 103 -4.37 -5.75 5.42
CA GLY A 103 -4.71 -4.78 6.46
C GLY A 103 -6.09 -4.16 6.27
N ILE A 104 -6.50 -3.83 5.04
CA ILE A 104 -7.86 -3.33 4.78
C ILE A 104 -8.92 -4.38 5.15
N GLU A 105 -8.72 -5.64 4.81
CA GLU A 105 -9.66 -6.72 5.16
C GLU A 105 -9.72 -6.95 6.67
N GLU A 106 -8.58 -6.85 7.37
CA GLU A 106 -8.52 -6.89 8.83
C GLU A 106 -9.35 -5.76 9.46
N LYS A 107 -9.20 -4.52 8.99
CA LYS A 107 -9.97 -3.37 9.48
C LYS A 107 -11.47 -3.51 9.22
N LYS A 108 -11.87 -4.05 8.07
CA LYS A 108 -13.30 -4.41 7.82
C LYS A 108 -13.82 -5.38 8.87
N ALA A 109 -13.04 -6.41 9.21
CA ALA A 109 -13.42 -7.36 10.25
C ALA A 109 -13.50 -6.71 11.64
N HIS A 110 -12.62 -5.76 11.97
CA HIS A 110 -12.69 -4.97 13.21
C HIS A 110 -13.98 -4.16 13.30
N ILE A 111 -14.37 -3.48 12.23
CA ILE A 111 -15.62 -2.71 12.18
C ILE A 111 -16.82 -3.63 12.44
N GLU A 112 -16.90 -4.79 11.80
CA GLU A 112 -18.00 -5.73 12.00
C GLU A 112 -18.03 -6.29 13.43
N LYS A 113 -16.86 -6.59 14.01
CA LYS A 113 -16.75 -6.99 15.43
C LYS A 113 -17.29 -5.89 16.37
N ILE A 114 -16.96 -4.63 16.13
CA ILE A 114 -17.44 -3.50 16.93
C ILE A 114 -18.97 -3.36 16.82
N LYS A 115 -19.52 -3.44 15.60
CA LYS A 115 -20.97 -3.40 15.35
C LYS A 115 -21.70 -4.54 16.06
N ALA A 116 -21.16 -5.77 16.00
CA ALA A 116 -21.75 -6.93 16.67
C ALA A 116 -21.85 -6.73 18.19
N ILE A 117 -20.80 -6.22 18.83
CA ILE A 117 -20.79 -5.91 20.27
C ILE A 117 -21.83 -4.82 20.59
N GLN A 118 -21.95 -3.79 19.75
CA GLN A 118 -22.94 -2.73 19.94
C GLN A 118 -24.37 -3.29 19.86
N MET A 119 -24.66 -4.17 18.90
CA MET A 119 -25.98 -4.80 18.74
C MET A 119 -26.34 -5.69 19.94
N GLN A 120 -25.41 -6.53 20.40
CA GLN A 120 -25.62 -7.37 21.58
C GLN A 120 -25.91 -6.53 22.84
N LYS A 121 -25.21 -5.39 23.01
CA LYS A 121 -25.49 -4.47 24.12
C LYS A 121 -26.88 -3.83 24.05
N ARG A 122 -27.39 -3.55 22.84
CA ARG A 122 -28.76 -3.02 22.68
C ARG A 122 -29.81 -4.08 23.01
N ALA A 123 -29.63 -5.31 22.54
CA ALA A 123 -30.56 -6.42 22.80
C ALA A 123 -30.63 -6.82 24.29
N ARG A 124 -29.55 -6.64 25.07
CA ARG A 124 -29.56 -6.88 26.52
C ARG A 124 -30.24 -5.78 27.34
N ARG A 125 -30.54 -4.64 26.71
CA ARG A 125 -31.16 -3.46 27.37
C ARG A 125 -32.64 -3.30 27.02
N SER A 126 -33.15 -4.07 26.05
CA SER A 126 -34.57 -4.20 25.70
C SER A 126 -35.21 -5.36 26.47
#